data_AF-E2B9J5-F1
#
_entry.id   AF-E2B9J5-F1
#
_cell.length_a   1.000
_cell.length_b   1.000
_cell.length_c   1.000
_cell.angle_alpha   90.00
_cell.angle_beta   90.00
_cell.angle_gamma   90.00
#
_symmetry.space_group_name_H-M   'P 1'
#
loop_
_entity.id
_entity.type
_entity.pdbx_description
1 polymer ?
#
loop_
_entity_poly.entity_id
_entity_poly.type
_entity_poly.pdbx_seq_one_letter_code
_entity_poly.pdbx_strand_id
1 'polypeptide(L)' 'RFPLQNEIIMKYWIAATGRNNWSPYANARICSLHFKDTDYQNNVEHVKRKRLKPDVIPT' A
#
# COMPACT_ATOMS: atom_id res chain seq x y z
N ARG A 1 -1.22 -2.97 -4.78
CA ARG A 1 0.10 -3.37 -5.31
C ARG A 1 1.14 -2.68 -4.44
N PHE A 2 2.32 -3.26 -4.30
CA PHE A 2 3.39 -2.62 -3.52
C PHE A 2 3.91 -1.34 -4.22
N PRO A 3 4.31 -0.31 -3.45
CA PRO A 3 4.85 0.93 -3.98
C PRO A 3 6.32 0.74 -4.40
N LEU A 4 6.55 0.25 -5.62
CA LEU A 4 7.90 -0.03 -6.14
C LEU A 4 8.75 1.23 -6.38
N GLN A 5 8.13 2.40 -6.43
CA GLN A 5 8.79 3.67 -6.69
C GLN A 5 9.36 4.33 -5.42
N ASN A 6 8.91 3.90 -4.24
CA ASN A 6 9.31 4.46 -2.96
C ASN A 6 9.89 3.36 -2.08
N GLU A 7 11.21 3.19 -2.13
CA GLU A 7 11.93 2.15 -1.39
C GLU A 7 11.74 2.25 0.14
N ILE A 8 11.59 3.47 0.66
CA ILE A 8 11.40 3.69 2.10
C ILE A 8 10.05 3.13 2.53
N ILE A 9 8.96 3.54 1.85
CA ILE A 9 7.61 3.04 2.14
C ILE A 9 7.53 1.53 1.88
N MET A 10 8.21 1.03 0.84
CA MET A 10 8.27 -0.40 0.53
C MET A 10 8.84 -1.23 1.69
N LYS A 11 9.90 -0.76 2.36
CA LYS A 11 10.47 -1.44 3.55
C LYS A 11 9.45 -1.53 4.69
N TYR A 12 8.70 -0.47 4.95
CA TYR A 12 7.63 -0.49 5.96
C TYR A 12 6.50 -1.44 5.58
N TRP A 13 6.10 -1.49 4.32
CA TRP A 13 5.09 -2.45 3.86
C TRP A 13 5.55 -3.90 3.98
N ILE A 14 6.82 -4.19 3.72
CA ILE A 14 7.38 -5.54 3.93
C ILE A 14 7.39 -5.87 5.42
N ALA A 15 7.84 -4.95 6.28
CA ALA A 15 7.83 -5.13 7.72
C ALA A 15 6.42 -5.39 8.27
N ALA A 16 5.41 -4.67 7.77
CA ALA A 16 4.01 -4.84 8.15
C ALA A 16 3.44 -6.22 7.80
N THR A 17 4.06 -6.97 6.88
CA THR A 17 3.64 -8.34 6.55
C THR A 17 4.10 -9.36 7.59
N GLY A 18 5.03 -9.00 8.48
CA GLY A 18 5.64 -9.91 9.46
C GLY A 18 6.50 -11.02 8.85
N ARG A 19 6.82 -10.93 7.55
CA ARG A 19 7.60 -11.95 6.84
C ARG A 19 9.07 -11.56 6.81
N ASN A 20 9.90 -12.32 7.52
CA ASN A 20 11.35 -12.16 7.45
C ASN A 20 11.88 -12.69 6.11
N ASN A 21 12.88 -12.00 5.54
CA ASN A 21 13.55 -12.36 4.28
C ASN A 21 12.62 -12.58 3.08
N TRP A 22 11.49 -11.87 3.05
CA TRP A 22 10.50 -11.97 1.98
C TRP A 22 10.49 -10.72 1.11
N SER A 23 10.37 -10.93 -0.20
CA SER A 23 10.21 -9.85 -1.19
C SER A 23 8.88 -10.00 -1.92
N PRO A 24 8.12 -8.91 -2.13
CA PRO A 24 6.86 -8.96 -2.84
C PRO A 24 7.05 -9.25 -4.33
N TYR A 25 6.30 -10.22 -4.85
CA TYR A 25 6.16 -10.43 -6.29
C TYR A 25 5.40 -9.27 -6.96
N ALA A 26 5.50 -9.13 -8.29
CA ALA A 26 4.88 -8.03 -9.05
C ALA A 26 3.35 -7.91 -8.86
N ASN A 27 2.68 -9.01 -8.51
CA ASN A 27 1.24 -9.10 -8.27
C ASN A 27 0.88 -9.11 -6.77
N ALA A 28 1.84 -9.05 -5.85
CA ALA A 28 1.59 -9.05 -4.42
C ALA A 28 0.76 -7.82 -3.99
N ARG A 29 -0.14 -8.05 -3.03
CA ARG A 29 -1.05 -7.04 -2.50
C ARG A 29 -1.22 -7.23 -0.99
N ILE A 30 -1.51 -6.12 -0.32
CA ILE A 30 -2.02 -6.09 1.05
C ILE A 30 -3.52 -5.79 0.95
N CYS A 31 -4.32 -6.49 1.75
CA CYS A 31 -5.77 -6.32 1.78
C CYS A 31 -6.14 -4.90 2.24
N SER A 32 -7.25 -4.37 1.74
CA SER A 32 -7.73 -3.02 2.08
C SER A 32 -8.00 -2.83 3.57
N LEU A 33 -8.20 -3.91 4.33
CA LEU A 33 -8.44 -3.90 5.78
C LEU A 33 -7.27 -3.31 6.59
N HIS A 34 -6.06 -3.34 6.04
CA HIS A 34 -4.85 -2.80 6.67
C HIS A 34 -4.64 -1.31 6.39
N PHE A 35 -5.61 -0.65 5.75
CA PHE A 35 -5.57 0.76 5.41
C PHE A 35 -6.84 1.44 5.88
N LYS A 36 -6.73 2.67 6.37
CA LYS A 36 -7.87 3.50 6.77
C LYS A 36 -8.51 4.12 5.53
N ASP A 37 -9.80 4.45 5.60
CA ASP A 37 -10.46 5.16 4.50
C ASP A 37 -9.80 6.52 4.19
N THR A 38 -9.19 7.16 5.20
CA THR A 38 -8.43 8.42 5.07
C THR A 38 -7.10 8.27 4.33
N ASP A 39 -6.60 7.05 4.17
CA ASP A 39 -5.34 6.75 3.49
C ASP A 39 -5.51 6.68 1.98
N TYR A 40 -6.76 6.61 1.51
CA TYR A 40 -7.07 6.69 0.10
C TYR A 40 -7.04 8.15 -0.35
N GLN A 41 -6.62 8.36 -1.60
CA GLN A 41 -6.77 9.64 -2.28
C GLN A 41 -8.26 9.97 -2.31
N ASN A 42 -8.64 11.15 -1.80
CA ASN A 42 -10.01 11.63 -1.88
C ASN A 42 -10.39 11.66 -3.37
N ASN A 43 -11.33 10.80 -3.76
CA ASN A 43 -11.78 10.71 -5.14
C ASN A 43 -12.29 12.08 -5.57
N VAL A 44 -11.61 12.67 -6.55
CA VAL A 44 -12.28 13.59 -7.47
C VAL A 44 -13.44 12.80 -8.08
N GLU A 45 -14.64 13.39 -8.16
CA GLU A 45 -15.95 12.71 -8.37
C GLU A 45 -16.04 11.69 -9.54
N HIS A 46 -15.02 11.60 -10.40
CA HIS A 46 -14.98 10.75 -11.58
C HIS A 46 -14.03 9.53 -11.50
N VAL A 47 -13.35 9.30 -10.38
CA VAL A 47 -12.42 8.16 -10.26
C VAL A 47 -13.11 6.90 -9.74
N LYS A 48 -13.35 5.93 -10.65
CA LYS A 48 -13.98 4.63 -10.32
C LYS A 48 -13.16 3.72 -9.39
N ARG A 49 -11.89 4.03 -9.13
CA ARG A 49 -10.98 3.17 -8.35
C ARG A 49 -10.30 3.98 -7.23
N LYS A 50 -10.59 3.61 -5.98
CA LYS A 50 -9.85 4.13 -4.82
C LYS A 50 -8.36 3.79 -4.96
N ARG A 51 -7.49 4.79 -4.83
CA ARG A 51 -6.02 4.64 -4.83
C ARG A 51 -5.48 5.06 -3.48
N LEU A 52 -4.46 4.35 -2.98
CA LEU A 52 -3.74 4.77 -1.77
C LEU A 52 -2.89 6.00 -2.06
N LYS A 53 -2.74 6.88 -1.07
CA LYS A 53 -1.74 7.95 -1.12
C LYS A 53 -0.33 7.33 -1.14
N PRO A 54 0.66 8.03 -1.74
CA PRO A 54 2.00 7.48 -1.93
C PRO A 54 2.77 7.17 -0.64
N ASP A 55 2.37 7.79 0.48
CA ASP A 55 3.13 7.83 1.73
C ASP A 55 2.48 6.99 2.84
N VAL A 56 1.46 6.20 2.49
CA VAL A 56 0.69 5.40 3.44
C VAL A 56 1.44 4.15 3.84
N ILE A 57 1.38 3.82 5.13
CA ILE A 57 1.92 2.59 5.71
C ILE A 57 0.75 1.75 6.26
N PRO A 58 0.65 0.45 5.93
CA PRO A 58 -0.39 -0.43 6.45
C PRO A 58 -0.23 -0.62 7.97
N THR A 59 -1.35 -0.73 8.67
CA THR A 59 -1.42 -0.99 10.12
C THR A 59 -1.99 -2.36 10.48
#